data_AF-A0A973EKR3-F1
#
_entry.id   AF-A0A973EKR3-F1
#
_cell.length_a   1.000
_cell.length_b   1.000
_cell.length_c   1.000
_cell.angle_alpha   90.00
_cell.angle_beta   90.00
_cell.angle_gamma   90.00
#
_symmetry.space_group_name_H-M   'P 1'
#
loop_
_entity.id
_entity.type
_entity.pdbx_description
1 polymer ?
#
loop_
_entity_poly.entity_id
_entity_poly.type
_entity_poly.pdbx_seq_one_letter_code
_entity_poly.pdbx_strand_id
1 'polypeptide(L)'
;MKGKLQKMIQEVLGIKPDKVNIIPHTIPLETQLAYFETSKKVKENINYDVVLNNASWLFNPDVSIEDKKWLLAQLASISKPEAYRIIENFVNTAEAGELSDWAKIALIESRMVLESYLLDENQVIVSSGLGGDDSRLRYFVVFKKNDNELFTEAQIKLVEIESQAILENNDGLLEEFNAQSYYISLLILLPINADLKSILIKIVNTCNEYGSFLYNKYLITNVKKLSHNEILHFLKKFDKNES
;
A
#
# COMPACT_ATOMS: atom_id res chain seq x y z
N MET A 1 7.39 -10.92 -20.16
CA MET A 1 8.13 -10.89 -18.88
C MET A 1 7.15 -11.05 -17.73
N LYS A 2 6.46 -12.20 -17.71
CA LYS A 2 5.56 -12.59 -16.62
C LYS A 2 6.41 -13.11 -15.45
N GLY A 3 6.02 -12.76 -14.23
CA GLY A 3 6.45 -13.49 -13.05
C GLY A 3 7.88 -13.28 -12.55
N LYS A 4 8.60 -12.22 -12.92
CA LYS A 4 9.93 -11.99 -12.31
C LYS A 4 9.82 -11.67 -10.83
N LEU A 5 8.82 -10.86 -10.43
CA LEU A 5 8.54 -10.58 -9.02
C LEU A 5 7.86 -11.76 -8.31
N GLN A 6 6.94 -12.47 -8.98
CA GLN A 6 6.30 -13.68 -8.45
C GLN A 6 7.34 -14.79 -8.19
N LYS A 7 8.22 -15.06 -9.16
CA LYS A 7 9.35 -15.96 -8.94
C LYS A 7 10.28 -15.45 -7.87
N MET A 8 10.56 -14.14 -7.80
CA MET A 8 11.41 -13.64 -6.72
C MET A 8 10.77 -13.86 -5.34
N ILE A 9 9.47 -13.58 -5.16
CA ILE A 9 8.77 -13.81 -3.89
C ILE A 9 8.68 -15.32 -3.57
N GLN A 10 8.43 -16.15 -4.57
CA GLN A 10 8.26 -17.59 -4.40
C GLN A 10 9.60 -18.35 -4.26
N GLU A 11 10.64 -17.97 -5.00
CA GLU A 11 11.99 -18.56 -4.96
C GLU A 11 12.83 -18.00 -3.79
N VAL A 12 12.63 -16.74 -3.37
CA VAL A 12 13.38 -16.14 -2.25
C VAL A 12 12.70 -16.36 -0.90
N LEU A 13 11.36 -16.35 -0.84
CA LEU A 13 10.61 -16.40 0.43
C LEU A 13 9.77 -17.68 0.60
N GLY A 14 9.52 -18.46 -0.46
CA GLY A 14 8.75 -19.72 -0.37
C GLY A 14 7.25 -19.55 -0.09
N ILE A 15 6.71 -18.34 -0.24
CA ILE A 15 5.37 -17.98 0.25
C ILE A 15 4.38 -17.81 -0.90
N LYS A 16 3.15 -18.34 -0.72
CA LYS A 16 2.05 -18.23 -1.68
C LYS A 16 1.42 -16.81 -1.62
N PRO A 17 0.87 -16.29 -2.74
CA PRO A 17 0.29 -14.94 -2.81
C PRO A 17 -0.83 -14.67 -1.78
N ASP A 18 -1.59 -15.70 -1.44
CA ASP A 18 -2.72 -15.65 -0.49
C ASP A 18 -2.27 -15.48 0.99
N LYS A 19 -0.95 -15.38 1.22
CA LYS A 19 -0.32 -15.34 2.55
C LYS A 19 0.40 -14.01 2.82
N VAL A 20 0.03 -12.98 2.07
CA VAL A 20 0.61 -11.64 2.16
C VAL A 20 -0.36 -10.70 2.87
N ASN A 21 0.04 -10.24 4.05
CA ASN A 21 -0.71 -9.25 4.80
C ASN A 21 -0.27 -7.84 4.37
N ILE A 22 -1.20 -7.04 3.85
CA ILE A 22 -0.93 -5.69 3.36
C ILE A 22 -1.33 -4.69 4.43
N ILE A 23 -0.51 -3.65 4.61
CA ILE A 23 -0.85 -2.54 5.50
C ILE A 23 -2.04 -1.78 4.89
N PRO A 24 -3.24 -1.78 5.52
CA PRO A 24 -4.44 -1.28 4.87
C PRO A 24 -4.48 0.25 4.72
N HIS A 25 -3.62 0.94 5.48
CA HIS A 25 -3.67 2.38 5.70
C HIS A 25 -2.45 3.08 5.08
N THR A 26 -2.64 4.33 4.64
CA THR A 26 -1.56 5.22 4.18
C THR A 26 -0.67 5.63 5.37
N ILE A 27 0.14 4.70 5.86
CA ILE A 27 1.11 4.99 6.91
C ILE A 27 2.40 5.50 6.24
N PRO A 28 2.94 6.66 6.62
CA PRO A 28 4.17 7.18 6.02
C PRO A 28 5.30 6.14 6.07
N LEU A 29 6.05 6.01 4.97
CA LEU A 29 7.13 5.02 4.85
C LEU A 29 8.19 5.18 5.95
N GLU A 30 8.47 6.42 6.37
CA GLU A 30 9.40 6.73 7.46
C GLU A 30 8.95 6.09 8.77
N THR A 31 7.66 6.22 9.12
CA THR A 31 7.06 5.58 10.30
C THR A 31 7.16 4.06 10.22
N GLN A 32 6.94 3.50 9.02
CA GLN A 32 7.06 2.04 8.82
C GLN A 32 8.49 1.55 9.02
N LEU A 33 9.49 2.24 8.46
CA LEU A 33 10.90 1.89 8.63
C LEU A 33 11.32 1.98 10.09
N ALA A 34 10.98 3.08 10.77
CA ALA A 34 11.26 3.27 12.19
C ALA A 34 10.63 2.18 13.07
N TYR A 35 9.40 1.76 12.72
CA TYR A 35 8.73 0.64 13.39
C TYR A 35 9.52 -0.66 13.20
N PHE A 36 9.87 -1.02 11.97
CA PHE A 36 10.57 -2.28 11.71
C PHE A 36 11.97 -2.33 12.33
N GLU A 37 12.68 -1.20 12.39
CA GLU A 37 13.94 -1.12 13.13
C GLU A 37 13.74 -1.35 14.63
N THR A 38 12.68 -0.78 15.21
CA THR A 38 12.31 -1.01 16.62
C THR A 38 11.90 -2.46 16.86
N SER A 39 11.03 -3.01 16.01
CA SER A 39 10.57 -4.41 16.07
C SER A 39 11.74 -5.41 16.01
N LYS A 40 12.79 -5.12 15.22
CA LYS A 40 14.01 -5.93 15.22
C LYS A 40 14.76 -5.87 16.54
N LYS A 41 14.94 -4.67 17.11
CA LYS A 41 15.66 -4.47 18.38
C LYS A 41 14.95 -5.13 19.56
N VAL A 42 13.61 -5.07 19.60
CA VAL A 42 12.85 -5.63 20.71
C VAL A 42 12.93 -7.16 20.74
N LYS A 43 13.04 -7.85 19.61
CA LYS A 43 13.06 -9.32 19.55
C LYS A 43 14.29 -9.96 20.22
N GLU A 44 15.31 -9.18 20.55
CA GLU A 44 16.47 -9.63 21.31
C GLU A 44 16.17 -9.61 22.83
N ASN A 45 15.90 -10.79 23.41
CA ASN A 45 15.71 -11.01 24.87
C ASN A 45 14.44 -10.43 25.53
N ILE A 46 13.25 -10.67 24.97
CA ILE A 46 11.98 -10.32 25.63
C ILE A 46 11.52 -11.40 26.63
N ASN A 47 11.08 -10.96 27.81
CA ASN A 47 10.21 -11.73 28.69
C ASN A 47 8.74 -11.31 28.46
N TYR A 48 7.97 -12.17 27.81
CA TYR A 48 6.59 -11.86 27.41
C TYR A 48 5.64 -11.58 28.58
N ASP A 49 5.82 -12.22 29.73
CA ASP A 49 4.94 -12.03 30.87
C ASP A 49 5.15 -10.65 31.51
N VAL A 50 6.39 -10.15 31.52
CA VAL A 50 6.70 -8.79 31.98
C VAL A 50 6.08 -7.75 31.05
N VAL A 51 6.15 -7.97 29.74
CA VAL A 51 5.56 -7.05 28.74
C VAL A 51 4.03 -6.98 28.91
N LEU A 52 3.37 -8.12 29.09
CA LEU A 52 1.92 -8.17 29.30
C LEU A 52 1.50 -7.47 30.60
N ASN A 53 2.28 -7.62 31.68
CA ASN A 53 2.01 -6.92 32.94
C ASN A 53 2.14 -5.39 32.81
N ASN A 54 3.06 -4.93 31.95
CA ASN A 54 3.28 -3.51 31.69
C ASN A 54 2.37 -2.93 30.61
N ALA A 55 1.48 -3.73 30.01
CA ALA A 55 0.60 -3.29 28.92
C ALA A 55 -0.29 -2.08 29.27
N SER A 56 -0.63 -1.91 30.55
CA SER A 56 -1.41 -0.76 31.03
C SER A 56 -0.71 0.59 30.78
N TRP A 57 0.62 0.59 30.61
CA TRP A 57 1.40 1.79 30.32
C TRP A 57 1.06 2.43 28.97
N LEU A 58 0.51 1.66 28.01
CA LEU A 58 0.02 2.22 26.74
C LEU A 58 -1.03 3.32 26.96
N PHE A 59 -1.90 3.12 27.95
CA PHE A 59 -3.01 4.01 28.25
C PHE A 59 -2.66 5.09 29.27
N ASN A 60 -1.44 5.06 29.84
CA ASN A 60 -1.01 6.03 30.84
C ASN A 60 -0.51 7.33 30.15
N PRO A 61 -1.06 8.52 30.44
CA PRO A 61 -0.61 9.77 29.84
C PRO A 61 0.82 10.18 30.27
N ASP A 62 1.31 9.70 31.41
CA ASP A 62 2.64 10.05 31.95
C ASP A 62 3.79 9.28 31.29
N VAL A 63 3.47 8.27 30.48
CA VAL A 63 4.46 7.44 29.78
C VAL A 63 4.83 8.10 28.45
N SER A 64 6.13 8.15 28.16
CA SER A 64 6.64 8.80 26.94
C SER A 64 6.15 8.10 25.67
N ILE A 65 6.06 8.85 24.57
CA ILE A 65 5.65 8.30 23.25
C ILE A 65 6.63 7.19 22.81
N GLU A 66 7.93 7.36 23.03
CA GLU A 66 8.95 6.38 22.66
C GLU A 66 8.81 5.08 23.47
N ASP A 67 8.53 5.18 24.77
CA ASP A 67 8.29 3.98 25.60
C ASP A 67 7.02 3.23 25.15
N LYS A 68 5.97 3.97 24.75
CA LYS A 68 4.76 3.37 24.18
C LYS A 68 5.02 2.69 22.83
N LYS A 69 5.81 3.32 21.96
CA LYS A 69 6.23 2.73 20.68
C LYS A 69 7.00 1.42 20.90
N TRP A 70 7.91 1.42 21.87
CA TRP A 70 8.67 0.24 22.26
C TRP A 70 7.76 -0.87 22.80
N LEU A 71 6.84 -0.53 23.70
CA LEU A 71 5.86 -1.46 24.27
C LEU A 71 4.93 -2.04 23.20
N LEU A 72 4.47 -1.24 22.23
CA LEU A 72 3.68 -1.70 21.09
C LEU A 72 4.45 -2.72 20.24
N ALA A 73 5.73 -2.48 19.95
CA ALA A 73 6.57 -3.42 19.20
C ALA A 73 6.83 -4.73 19.98
N GLN A 74 7.00 -4.65 21.30
CA GLN A 74 7.12 -5.82 22.16
C GLN A 74 5.84 -6.65 22.17
N LEU A 75 4.68 -6.01 22.37
CA LEU A 75 3.37 -6.68 22.34
C LEU A 75 3.09 -7.33 20.98
N ALA A 76 3.46 -6.67 19.88
CA ALA A 76 3.26 -7.20 18.54
C ALA A 76 4.08 -8.46 18.27
N SER A 77 5.21 -8.62 18.96
CA SER A 77 6.07 -9.79 18.85
C SER A 77 5.59 -10.99 19.68
N ILE A 78 4.47 -10.88 20.41
CA ILE A 78 3.91 -11.96 21.25
C ILE A 78 2.84 -12.73 20.48
N SER A 79 3.04 -14.04 20.32
CA SER A 79 2.08 -14.96 19.68
C SER A 79 0.92 -15.36 20.61
N LYS A 80 0.32 -14.40 21.33
CA LYS A 80 -0.79 -14.63 22.27
C LYS A 80 -2.00 -13.75 21.91
N PRO A 81 -3.24 -14.28 21.89
CA PRO A 81 -4.44 -13.49 21.61
C PRO A 81 -4.64 -12.29 22.55
N GLU A 82 -4.15 -12.39 23.79
CA GLU A 82 -4.18 -11.31 24.77
C GLU A 82 -3.40 -10.08 24.29
N ALA A 83 -2.21 -10.28 23.72
CA ALA A 83 -1.39 -9.19 23.19
C ALA A 83 -2.07 -8.50 22.00
N TYR A 84 -2.64 -9.29 21.09
CA TYR A 84 -3.44 -8.78 19.97
C TYR A 84 -4.60 -7.90 20.46
N ARG A 85 -5.39 -8.38 21.43
CA ARG A 85 -6.53 -7.64 21.97
C ARG A 85 -6.13 -6.33 22.65
N ILE A 86 -4.98 -6.30 23.34
CA ILE A 86 -4.45 -5.09 23.97
C ILE A 86 -4.14 -4.03 22.90
N ILE A 87 -3.44 -4.42 21.84
CA ILE A 87 -3.10 -3.51 20.73
C ILE A 87 -4.37 -3.06 20.00
N GLU A 88 -5.32 -3.98 19.75
CA GLU A 88 -6.61 -3.66 19.10
C GLU A 88 -7.40 -2.65 19.92
N ASN A 89 -7.50 -2.84 21.23
CA ASN A 89 -8.13 -1.88 22.12
C ASN A 89 -7.42 -0.51 22.08
N PHE A 90 -6.09 -0.51 22.10
CA PHE A 90 -5.33 0.73 22.00
C PHE A 90 -5.59 1.46 20.68
N VAL A 91 -5.56 0.78 19.53
CA VAL A 91 -5.88 1.36 18.21
C VAL A 91 -7.26 1.98 18.18
N ASN A 92 -8.27 1.36 18.82
CA ASN A 92 -9.64 1.88 18.87
C ASN A 92 -9.82 3.08 19.81
N THR A 93 -8.93 3.25 20.78
CA THR A 93 -8.98 4.36 21.77
C THR A 93 -8.00 5.49 21.49
N ALA A 94 -6.97 5.25 20.67
CA ALA A 94 -5.91 6.20 20.41
C ALA A 94 -6.40 7.35 19.54
N GLU A 95 -6.10 8.58 19.97
CA GLU A 95 -6.32 9.78 19.17
C GLU A 95 -5.46 9.73 17.88
N ALA A 96 -5.92 10.43 16.84
CA ALA A 96 -5.21 10.50 15.56
C ALA A 96 -3.82 11.14 15.75
N GLY A 97 -2.77 10.47 15.25
CA GLY A 97 -1.39 10.93 15.36
C GLY A 97 -0.37 9.83 15.12
N GLU A 98 0.91 10.15 15.32
CA GLU A 98 2.05 9.25 15.08
C GLU A 98 1.92 7.91 15.83
N LEU A 99 1.41 7.95 17.07
CA LEU A 99 1.24 6.76 17.90
C LEU A 99 0.08 5.86 17.40
N SER A 100 -0.94 6.45 16.76
CA SER A 100 -2.04 5.70 16.12
C SER A 100 -1.53 4.90 14.92
N ASP A 101 -0.71 5.53 14.07
CA ASP A 101 -0.10 4.85 12.92
C ASP A 101 0.85 3.74 13.37
N TRP A 102 1.67 4.00 14.41
CA TRP A 102 2.53 2.98 15.01
C TRP A 102 1.74 1.78 15.56
N ALA A 103 0.63 2.05 16.25
CA ALA A 103 -0.24 1.02 16.80
C ALA A 103 -0.94 0.19 15.72
N LYS A 104 -1.31 0.80 14.59
CA LYS A 104 -1.86 0.06 13.43
C LYS A 104 -0.82 -0.90 12.84
N ILE A 105 0.44 -0.49 12.70
CA ILE A 105 1.51 -1.41 12.26
C ILE A 105 1.68 -2.55 13.26
N ALA A 106 1.71 -2.23 14.57
CA ALA A 106 1.81 -3.21 15.64
C ALA A 106 0.65 -4.22 15.63
N LEU A 107 -0.57 -3.79 15.33
CA LEU A 107 -1.73 -4.67 15.24
C LEU A 107 -1.60 -5.67 14.08
N ILE A 108 -1.08 -5.20 12.94
CA ILE A 108 -0.85 -6.04 11.76
C ILE A 108 0.25 -7.06 12.07
N GLU A 109 1.39 -6.64 12.64
CA GLU A 109 2.44 -7.58 13.03
C GLU A 109 1.94 -8.60 14.08
N SER A 110 1.17 -8.16 15.09
CA SER A 110 0.59 -9.05 16.10
C SER A 110 -0.34 -10.09 15.51
N ARG A 111 -1.22 -9.69 14.57
CA ARG A 111 -2.09 -10.61 13.84
C ARG A 111 -1.28 -11.65 13.10
N MET A 112 -0.25 -11.21 12.38
CA MET A 112 0.61 -12.11 11.60
C MET A 112 1.38 -13.10 12.45
N VAL A 113 1.96 -12.63 13.56
CA VAL A 113 2.68 -13.50 14.51
C VAL A 113 1.72 -14.55 15.09
N LEU A 114 0.50 -14.16 15.42
CA LEU A 114 -0.52 -15.07 15.93
C LEU A 114 -0.99 -16.08 14.87
N GLU A 115 -1.30 -15.63 13.66
CA GLU A 115 -1.71 -16.50 12.55
C GLU A 115 -0.59 -17.45 12.14
N SER A 116 0.65 -16.98 12.05
CA SER A 116 1.83 -17.80 11.75
C SER A 116 2.02 -18.90 12.80
N TYR A 117 1.85 -18.58 14.08
CA TYR A 117 1.91 -19.56 15.17
C TYR A 117 0.78 -20.60 15.10
N LEU A 118 -0.44 -20.18 14.75
CA LEU A 118 -1.60 -21.07 14.65
C LEU A 118 -1.56 -21.99 13.42
N LEU A 119 -1.00 -21.49 12.31
CA LEU A 119 -0.99 -22.18 11.02
C LEU A 119 0.32 -22.92 10.73
N ASP A 120 1.38 -22.68 11.52
CA ASP A 120 2.76 -23.16 11.28
C ASP A 120 3.28 -22.75 9.89
N GLU A 121 2.97 -21.51 9.49
CA GLU A 121 3.30 -20.97 8.17
C GLU A 121 3.93 -19.58 8.24
N ASN A 122 4.96 -19.31 7.43
CA ASN A 122 5.56 -17.98 7.32
C ASN A 122 4.64 -17.02 6.57
N GLN A 123 4.36 -15.86 7.18
CA GLN A 123 3.61 -14.76 6.56
C GLN A 123 4.51 -13.56 6.26
N VAL A 124 4.24 -12.82 5.18
CA VAL A 124 5.02 -11.64 4.76
C VAL A 124 4.18 -10.37 4.75
N ILE A 125 4.72 -9.29 5.32
CA ILE A 125 4.14 -7.94 5.21
C ILE A 125 4.56 -7.33 3.88
N VAL A 126 3.60 -6.81 3.12
CA VAL A 126 3.89 -5.89 2.01
C VAL A 126 3.49 -4.48 2.40
N SER A 127 4.51 -3.61 2.46
CA SER A 127 4.38 -2.18 2.65
C SER A 127 4.11 -1.50 1.30
N SER A 128 3.08 -0.65 1.25
CA SER A 128 2.93 0.39 0.23
C SER A 128 2.53 1.69 0.93
N GLY A 129 3.05 2.83 0.48
CA GLY A 129 2.70 4.12 1.09
C GLY A 129 1.28 4.58 0.77
N LEU A 130 0.67 4.02 -0.28
CA LEU A 130 -0.76 4.18 -0.58
C LEU A 130 -1.66 3.15 0.14
N GLY A 131 -1.08 2.14 0.77
CA GLY A 131 -1.82 1.03 1.39
C GLY A 131 -2.44 0.05 0.39
N GLY A 132 -3.37 -0.75 0.89
CA GLY A 132 -4.11 -1.76 0.14
C GLY A 132 -5.27 -2.32 0.94
N ASP A 133 -5.82 -3.44 0.49
CA ASP A 133 -6.89 -4.19 1.19
C ASP A 133 -6.84 -5.66 0.76
N ASP A 134 -6.98 -6.59 1.71
CA ASP A 134 -7.24 -8.03 1.51
C ASP A 134 -6.57 -8.65 0.26
N SER A 135 -5.24 -8.57 0.16
CA SER A 135 -4.36 -9.02 -0.96
C SER A 135 -4.30 -8.14 -2.23
N ARG A 136 -4.84 -6.91 -2.18
CA ARG A 136 -4.79 -5.90 -3.25
C ARG A 136 -3.98 -4.67 -2.85
N LEU A 137 -3.20 -4.13 -3.77
CA LEU A 137 -2.37 -2.92 -3.57
C LEU A 137 -2.94 -1.73 -4.32
N ARG A 138 -2.84 -0.55 -3.69
CA ARG A 138 -3.18 0.72 -4.34
C ARG A 138 -2.04 1.22 -5.22
N TYR A 139 -2.41 1.69 -6.40
CA TYR A 139 -1.53 2.37 -7.34
C TYR A 139 -2.16 3.69 -7.75
N PHE A 140 -1.34 4.74 -7.75
CA PHE A 140 -1.66 6.02 -8.36
C PHE A 140 -1.07 6.03 -9.78
N VAL A 141 -1.93 6.17 -10.77
CA VAL A 141 -1.58 6.10 -12.20
C VAL A 141 -1.91 7.42 -12.87
N VAL A 142 -1.07 7.87 -13.81
CA VAL A 142 -1.34 9.08 -14.60
C VAL A 142 -1.13 8.79 -16.08
N PHE A 143 -2.16 9.09 -16.87
CA PHE A 143 -2.14 9.08 -18.33
C PHE A 143 -2.03 10.50 -18.86
N LYS A 144 -1.08 10.73 -19.76
CA LYS A 144 -0.90 12.01 -20.46
C LYS A 144 -1.69 11.98 -21.77
N LYS A 145 -2.24 13.12 -22.17
CA LYS A 145 -2.71 13.31 -23.53
C LYS A 145 -1.53 13.29 -24.53
N ASN A 146 -1.73 12.69 -25.70
CA ASN A 146 -0.70 12.53 -26.72
C ASN A 146 -0.40 13.85 -27.45
N ASP A 147 -1.42 14.66 -27.68
CA ASP A 147 -1.31 15.99 -28.26
C ASP A 147 -1.20 17.08 -27.17
N ASN A 148 -0.95 18.33 -27.59
CA ASN A 148 -0.94 19.49 -26.70
C ASN A 148 -2.34 20.09 -26.49
N GLU A 149 -3.41 19.35 -26.81
CA GLU A 149 -4.79 19.78 -26.65
C GLU A 149 -5.41 19.25 -25.36
N LEU A 150 -6.58 19.80 -25.03
CA LEU A 150 -7.35 19.41 -23.86
C LEU A 150 -8.13 18.14 -24.13
N PHE A 151 -8.29 17.28 -23.12
CA PHE A 151 -9.22 16.15 -23.22
C PHE A 151 -10.64 16.65 -23.49
N THR A 152 -11.32 16.03 -24.46
CA THR A 152 -12.76 16.25 -24.66
C THR A 152 -13.57 15.47 -23.64
N GLU A 153 -14.80 15.90 -23.33
CA GLU A 153 -15.68 15.15 -22.41
C GLU A 153 -15.89 13.69 -22.83
N ALA A 154 -15.97 13.45 -24.14
CA ALA A 154 -16.10 12.11 -24.69
C ALA A 154 -14.85 11.26 -24.40
N GLN A 155 -13.65 11.82 -24.56
CA GLN A 155 -12.40 11.13 -24.25
C GLN A 155 -12.25 10.84 -22.75
N ILE A 156 -12.63 11.79 -21.88
CA ILE A 156 -12.61 11.60 -20.43
C ILE A 156 -13.51 10.43 -20.03
N LYS A 157 -14.77 10.45 -20.49
CA LYS A 157 -15.74 9.38 -20.22
C LYS A 157 -15.28 8.03 -20.75
N LEU A 158 -14.68 8.00 -21.94
CA LEU A 158 -14.14 6.78 -22.51
C LEU A 158 -13.03 6.20 -21.62
N VAL A 159 -12.09 7.01 -21.17
CA VAL A 159 -11.01 6.55 -20.29
C VAL A 159 -11.57 6.02 -18.97
N GLU A 160 -12.57 6.68 -18.40
CA GLU A 160 -13.25 6.24 -17.17
C GLU A 160 -13.91 4.87 -17.34
N ILE A 161 -14.75 4.71 -18.37
CA ILE A 161 -15.50 3.49 -18.65
C ILE A 161 -14.55 2.32 -18.96
N GLU A 162 -13.58 2.52 -19.84
CA GLU A 162 -12.63 1.46 -20.23
C GLU A 162 -11.72 1.06 -19.08
N SER A 163 -11.25 2.05 -18.29
CA SER A 163 -10.44 1.76 -17.09
C SER A 163 -11.24 0.93 -16.09
N GLN A 164 -12.48 1.33 -15.81
CA GLN A 164 -13.35 0.60 -14.90
C GLN A 164 -13.60 -0.83 -15.38
N ALA A 165 -14.03 -1.01 -16.63
CA ALA A 165 -14.32 -2.32 -17.19
C ALA A 165 -13.08 -3.25 -17.20
N ILE A 166 -11.90 -2.72 -17.54
CA ILE A 166 -10.66 -3.50 -17.54
C ILE A 166 -10.23 -3.87 -16.13
N LEU A 167 -10.36 -2.96 -15.15
CA LEU A 167 -10.02 -3.24 -13.76
C LEU A 167 -10.95 -4.29 -13.16
N GLU A 168 -12.25 -4.18 -13.35
CA GLU A 168 -13.25 -5.15 -12.86
C GLU A 168 -12.98 -6.56 -13.41
N ASN A 169 -12.62 -6.67 -14.70
CA ASN A 169 -12.24 -7.95 -15.33
C ASN A 169 -10.94 -8.57 -14.78
N ASN A 170 -10.18 -7.84 -13.96
CA ASN A 170 -8.95 -8.30 -13.33
C ASN A 170 -9.04 -8.27 -11.79
N ASP A 171 -10.26 -8.38 -11.25
CA ASP A 171 -10.55 -8.33 -9.81
C ASP A 171 -10.03 -7.05 -9.12
N GLY A 172 -9.92 -5.97 -9.88
CA GLY A 172 -9.51 -4.65 -9.45
C GLY A 172 -10.66 -3.69 -9.26
N LEU A 173 -10.38 -2.57 -8.60
CA LEU A 173 -11.32 -1.48 -8.38
C LEU A 173 -10.71 -0.15 -8.82
N LEU A 174 -11.55 0.70 -9.42
CA LEU A 174 -11.25 2.12 -9.62
C LEU A 174 -11.76 2.88 -8.39
N GLU A 175 -10.86 3.34 -7.53
CA GLU A 175 -11.22 4.05 -6.30
C GLU A 175 -11.41 5.55 -6.54
N GLU A 176 -10.58 6.17 -7.38
CA GLU A 176 -10.69 7.57 -7.75
C GLU A 176 -10.34 7.80 -9.21
N PHE A 177 -11.09 8.70 -9.86
CA PHE A 177 -10.86 9.17 -11.22
C PHE A 177 -10.82 10.69 -11.22
N ASN A 178 -9.72 11.27 -11.67
CA ASN A 178 -9.54 12.73 -11.74
C ASN A 178 -9.03 13.14 -13.11
N ALA A 179 -9.85 13.88 -13.86
CA ALA A 179 -9.46 14.47 -15.13
C ALA A 179 -8.95 15.90 -14.93
N GLN A 180 -7.84 16.21 -15.59
CA GLN A 180 -7.27 17.54 -15.67
C GLN A 180 -7.03 17.90 -17.14
N SER A 181 -6.70 19.16 -17.41
CA SER A 181 -6.55 19.70 -18.77
C SER A 181 -5.72 18.81 -19.72
N TYR A 182 -4.57 18.31 -19.27
CA TYR A 182 -3.61 17.58 -20.12
C TYR A 182 -3.28 16.17 -19.62
N TYR A 183 -3.89 15.73 -18.52
CA TYR A 183 -3.67 14.41 -17.96
C TYR A 183 -4.91 13.90 -17.22
N ILE A 184 -5.00 12.59 -17.10
CA ILE A 184 -5.99 11.91 -16.27
C ILE A 184 -5.22 11.11 -15.23
N SER A 185 -5.65 11.17 -13.96
CA SER A 185 -5.06 10.38 -12.88
C SER A 185 -6.10 9.48 -12.23
N LEU A 186 -5.68 8.25 -11.94
CA LEU A 186 -6.49 7.20 -11.34
C LEU A 186 -5.86 6.75 -10.01
N LEU A 187 -6.69 6.48 -9.01
CA LEU A 187 -6.33 5.62 -7.89
C LEU A 187 -7.00 4.27 -8.13
N ILE A 188 -6.19 3.23 -8.28
CA ILE A 188 -6.66 1.88 -8.57
C ILE A 188 -6.21 0.91 -7.49
N LEU A 189 -7.06 -0.05 -7.15
CA LEU A 189 -6.76 -1.13 -6.24
C LEU A 189 -6.72 -2.44 -7.05
N LEU A 190 -5.59 -3.15 -7.02
CA LEU A 190 -5.37 -4.36 -7.83
C LEU A 190 -4.78 -5.50 -7.00
N PRO A 191 -5.20 -6.75 -7.23
CA PRO A 191 -4.56 -7.92 -6.61
C PRO A 191 -3.04 -7.93 -6.82
N ILE A 192 -2.26 -8.36 -5.81
CA ILE A 192 -0.79 -8.43 -5.93
C ILE A 192 -0.34 -9.33 -7.09
N ASN A 193 -1.12 -10.36 -7.40
CA ASN A 193 -0.84 -11.30 -8.48
C ASN A 193 -1.25 -10.79 -9.87
N ALA A 194 -1.94 -9.64 -9.97
CA ALA A 194 -2.39 -9.08 -11.23
C ALA A 194 -1.22 -8.58 -12.09
N ASP A 195 -1.32 -8.77 -13.41
CA ASP A 195 -0.33 -8.24 -14.37
C ASP A 195 -0.58 -6.74 -14.61
N LEU A 196 -0.20 -5.92 -13.64
CA LEU A 196 -0.36 -4.47 -13.64
C LEU A 196 0.10 -3.84 -14.96
N LYS A 197 1.25 -4.26 -15.49
CA LYS A 197 1.78 -3.72 -16.74
C LYS A 197 0.86 -4.04 -17.91
N SER A 198 0.40 -5.29 -18.01
CA SER A 198 -0.54 -5.70 -19.06
C SER A 198 -1.88 -4.97 -18.96
N ILE A 199 -2.38 -4.77 -17.74
CA ILE A 199 -3.63 -4.04 -17.47
C ILE A 199 -3.53 -2.60 -17.97
N LEU A 200 -2.48 -1.87 -17.58
CA LEU A 200 -2.31 -0.47 -17.99
C LEU A 200 -2.07 -0.32 -19.49
N ILE A 201 -1.30 -1.22 -20.11
CA ILE A 201 -1.13 -1.23 -21.56
C ILE A 201 -2.47 -1.48 -22.25
N LYS A 202 -3.30 -2.39 -21.74
CA LYS A 202 -4.62 -2.66 -22.29
C LYS A 202 -5.52 -1.42 -22.21
N ILE A 203 -5.54 -0.71 -21.08
CA ILE A 203 -6.31 0.54 -20.93
C ILE A 203 -5.89 1.57 -21.99
N VAL A 204 -4.59 1.81 -22.13
CA VAL A 204 -4.06 2.78 -23.11
C VAL A 204 -4.43 2.36 -24.53
N ASN A 205 -4.22 1.10 -24.89
CA ASN A 205 -4.50 0.59 -26.23
C ASN A 205 -5.99 0.68 -26.57
N THR A 206 -6.87 0.22 -25.68
CA THR A 206 -8.32 0.25 -25.91
C THR A 206 -8.84 1.68 -26.05
N CYS A 207 -8.35 2.63 -25.24
CA CYS A 207 -8.69 4.04 -25.44
C CYS A 207 -8.17 4.56 -26.80
N ASN A 208 -6.96 4.17 -27.20
CA ASN A 208 -6.33 4.64 -28.43
C ASN A 208 -6.93 4.05 -29.71
N GLU A 209 -7.73 2.97 -29.63
CA GLU A 209 -8.56 2.50 -30.75
C GLU A 209 -9.56 3.57 -31.21
N TYR A 210 -9.95 4.50 -30.32
CA TYR A 210 -10.92 5.58 -30.59
C TYR A 210 -10.26 6.93 -30.90
N GLY A 211 -8.99 6.95 -31.34
CA GLY A 211 -8.35 8.17 -31.84
C GLY A 211 -6.94 8.46 -31.34
N SER A 212 -6.21 7.45 -30.82
CA SER A 212 -4.79 7.56 -30.42
C SER A 212 -4.44 8.79 -29.57
N PHE A 213 -5.34 9.16 -28.66
CA PHE A 213 -5.28 10.40 -27.89
C PHE A 213 -4.55 10.26 -26.54
N LEU A 214 -4.34 9.05 -26.04
CA LEU A 214 -3.49 8.79 -24.88
C LEU A 214 -2.06 8.54 -25.32
N TYR A 215 -1.12 9.13 -24.59
CA TYR A 215 0.29 8.86 -24.77
C TYR A 215 0.64 7.44 -24.30
N ASN A 216 1.55 6.77 -25.01
CA ASN A 216 1.89 5.36 -24.75
C ASN A 216 2.64 5.13 -23.41
N LYS A 217 3.22 6.18 -22.84
CA LYS A 217 3.87 6.15 -21.53
C LYS A 217 2.92 6.70 -20.46
N TYR A 218 3.00 6.14 -19.27
CA TYR A 218 2.21 6.52 -18.10
C TYR A 218 3.11 6.63 -16.87
N LEU A 219 2.68 7.41 -15.87
CA LEU A 219 3.28 7.40 -14.53
C LEU A 219 2.54 6.40 -13.66
N ILE A 220 3.27 5.72 -12.80
CA ILE A 220 2.70 4.85 -11.79
C ILE A 220 3.54 4.89 -10.51
N THR A 221 2.87 4.90 -9.35
CA THR A 221 3.49 4.75 -8.04
C THR A 221 2.54 4.07 -7.06
N ASN A 222 3.07 3.29 -6.13
CA ASN A 222 2.36 2.72 -4.98
C ASN A 222 2.76 3.41 -3.65
N VAL A 223 3.49 4.52 -3.72
CA VAL A 223 4.07 5.20 -2.55
C VAL A 223 3.18 6.35 -2.06
N LYS A 224 2.75 7.24 -2.96
CA LYS A 224 1.88 8.37 -2.61
C LYS A 224 1.11 8.85 -3.82
N LYS A 225 0.03 9.60 -3.59
CA LYS A 225 -0.60 10.39 -4.64
C LYS A 225 0.35 11.53 -5.01
N LEU A 226 0.54 11.76 -6.30
CA LEU A 226 1.35 12.88 -6.77
C LEU A 226 0.49 14.14 -6.82
N SER A 227 1.06 15.24 -6.35
CA SER A 227 0.45 16.56 -6.52
C SER A 227 0.49 16.99 -7.99
N HIS A 228 -0.38 17.94 -8.36
CA HIS A 228 -0.40 18.51 -9.72
C HIS A 228 0.99 18.98 -10.19
N ASN A 229 1.75 19.66 -9.32
CA ASN A 229 3.09 20.15 -9.63
C ASN A 229 4.10 19.02 -9.88
N GLU A 230 4.05 17.95 -9.07
CA GLU A 230 4.90 16.77 -9.26
C GLU A 230 4.58 16.06 -10.58
N ILE A 231 3.29 15.88 -10.88
CA ILE A 231 2.83 15.28 -12.14
C ILE A 231 3.39 16.07 -13.32
N LEU A 232 3.18 17.39 -13.36
CA LEU A 232 3.70 18.23 -14.44
C LEU A 232 5.23 18.16 -14.55
N HIS A 233 5.95 18.10 -13.44
CA HIS A 233 7.40 17.95 -13.44
C HIS A 233 7.84 16.63 -14.10
N PHE A 234 7.19 15.52 -13.75
CA PHE A 234 7.47 14.21 -14.37
C PHE A 234 7.06 14.17 -15.84
N LEU A 235 5.91 14.75 -16.19
CA LEU A 235 5.44 14.80 -17.58
C LEU A 235 6.40 15.58 -18.49
N LYS A 236 6.95 16.71 -18.04
CA LYS A 236 7.98 17.46 -18.79
C LYS A 236 9.27 16.67 -19.04
N LYS A 237 9.60 15.71 -18.17
CA LYS A 237 10.77 14.83 -18.36
C LYS A 237 10.51 13.77 -19.43
N PHE A 238 9.26 13.32 -19.62
CA PHE A 238 8.94 12.43 -20.74
C PHE A 238 9.23 13.09 -22.08
N ASP A 239 8.88 14.36 -22.22
CA ASP A 239 9.06 15.10 -23.47
C ASP A 239 10.53 15.35 -23.82
N LYS A 240 11.39 15.53 -22.79
CA LYS A 240 12.84 15.75 -22.99
C LYS A 240 13.64 14.50 -23.35
N ASN A 241 13.17 13.32 -22.95
CA ASN A 241 13.85 12.05 -23.25
C ASN A 241 13.54 11.53 -24.67
N GLU A 242 12.80 12.29 -25.46
CA GLU A 242 12.50 12.01 -26.88
C GLU A 242 13.11 13.05 -27.84
N SER A 243 13.90 14.01 -27.31
CA SER A 243 14.66 15.00 -28.09
C SER A 243 16.12 14.60 -28.26
#